data_AF-A0A6M8W7X7-F1
#
_entry.id   AF-A0A6M8W7X7-F1
#
_cell.length_a   1.000
_cell.length_b   1.000
_cell.length_c   1.000
_cell.angle_alpha   90.00
_cell.angle_beta   90.00
_cell.angle_gamma   90.00
#
_symmetry.space_group_name_H-M   'P 1'
#
loop_
_entity.id
_entity.type
_entity.pdbx_description
1 polymer ?
#
loop_
_entity_poly.entity_id
_entity_poly.type
_entity_poly.pdbx_seq_one_letter_code
_entity_poly.pdbx_strand_id
1 'polypeptide(L)'
;MGIFRKKPKTEAPGVAEVDFATLAAEAAAGTKTQNDLWGAVYDLPQWHFIGHGEMPNTRPLTGSIDGTSYLFAFTDEKLAHQAALHNGITVNGAFAGISMATPSAALYAARHLDTGVQGLMFNHVPGRQGFFTPLSNTLAQYQWFKGRLPAEVDPDILRTAFDFKTAVEAARRAGEERFRAIVITALLLDRWIVWGDESTPYKADADGVARVCMFTDGRSAERAEHAIFQSRGTAAPGRFDIDLSHGLDPIRRLQELGFAAVTINPLGGELQLPLGECLRIMEQLRQK
;
A
#
# COMPACT_ATOMS: atom_id res chain seq x y z
N MET A 1 10.17 59.21 -10.91
CA MET A 1 10.72 59.01 -9.54
C MET A 1 9.51 58.95 -8.60
N GLY A 2 9.03 57.78 -8.16
CA GLY A 2 9.67 56.82 -7.23
C GLY A 2 9.54 57.39 -5.81
N ILE A 3 8.88 56.80 -4.81
CA ILE A 3 8.89 55.38 -4.38
C ILE A 3 7.59 55.11 -3.58
N PHE A 4 6.78 54.14 -4.00
CA PHE A 4 5.74 53.55 -3.14
C PHE A 4 6.41 52.56 -2.18
N ARG A 5 6.37 52.85 -0.86
CA ARG A 5 6.77 51.89 0.18
C ARG A 5 5.70 50.79 0.26
N LYS A 6 6.01 49.60 -0.25
CA LYS A 6 5.24 48.37 0.07
C LYS A 6 5.32 48.14 1.58
N LYS A 7 4.16 48.01 2.23
CA LYS A 7 4.08 47.46 3.60
C LYS A 7 4.68 46.04 3.60
N PRO A 8 5.41 45.64 4.64
CA PRO A 8 5.85 44.25 4.77
C PRO A 8 4.61 43.36 4.85
N LYS A 9 4.60 42.33 4.00
CA LYS A 9 3.60 41.27 4.02
C LYS A 9 3.82 40.52 5.33
N THR A 10 2.84 40.54 6.23
CA THR A 10 2.85 39.73 7.44
C THR A 10 2.94 38.27 7.01
N GLU A 11 4.08 37.63 7.25
CA GLU A 11 4.24 36.19 7.06
C GLU A 11 3.31 35.47 8.03
N ALA A 12 2.60 34.46 7.51
CA ALA A 12 1.81 33.56 8.33
C ALA A 12 2.72 32.86 9.36
N PRO A 13 2.21 32.50 10.56
CA PRO A 13 3.03 31.84 11.57
C PRO A 13 3.64 30.56 10.98
N GLY A 14 4.99 30.51 10.98
CA GLY A 14 5.76 29.40 10.42
C GLY A 14 5.52 28.12 11.22
N VAL A 15 5.14 27.05 10.52
CA VAL A 15 5.24 25.70 11.05
C VAL A 15 6.73 25.43 11.28
N ALA A 16 7.12 25.11 12.52
CA ALA A 16 8.50 24.77 12.82
C ALA A 16 8.96 23.59 11.94
N GLU A 17 10.09 23.75 11.26
CA GLU A 17 10.68 22.70 10.42
C GLU A 17 11.09 21.51 11.30
N VAL A 18 10.70 20.29 10.91
CA VAL A 18 10.97 19.07 11.68
C VAL A 18 12.44 18.66 11.51
N ASP A 19 13.17 18.56 12.62
CA ASP A 19 14.52 17.98 12.62
C ASP A 19 14.47 16.45 12.75
N PHE A 20 14.44 15.79 11.59
CA PHE A 20 14.48 14.33 11.50
C PHE A 20 15.78 13.69 12.03
N ALA A 21 16.88 14.44 12.17
CA ALA A 21 18.13 13.90 12.71
C ALA A 21 17.98 13.63 14.19
N THR A 22 17.56 14.67 14.90
CA THR A 22 17.34 14.65 16.34
C THR A 22 16.23 13.65 16.68
N LEU A 23 15.11 13.68 15.93
CA LEU A 23 13.99 12.77 16.16
C LEU A 23 14.37 11.29 15.96
N ALA A 24 15.21 10.97 14.97
CA ALA A 24 15.69 9.62 14.76
C ALA A 24 16.67 9.16 15.85
N ALA A 25 17.56 10.04 16.31
CA ALA A 25 18.48 9.76 17.41
C ALA A 25 17.73 9.52 18.73
N GLU A 26 16.73 10.34 19.04
CA GLU A 26 15.87 10.19 20.22
C GLU A 26 15.03 8.91 20.16
N ALA A 27 14.51 8.54 18.98
CA ALA A 27 13.76 7.30 18.78
C ALA A 27 14.66 6.04 18.93
N ALA A 28 15.93 6.12 18.51
CA ALA A 28 16.91 5.05 18.71
C ALA A 28 17.35 4.94 20.19
N ALA A 29 17.45 6.07 20.90
CA ALA A 29 17.75 6.12 22.32
C ALA A 29 16.54 5.77 23.22
N GLY A 30 15.34 5.66 22.64
CA GLY A 30 14.10 5.37 23.37
C GLY A 30 13.54 6.56 24.17
N THR A 31 14.10 7.76 24.01
CA THR A 31 13.60 9.00 24.65
C THR A 31 12.42 9.60 23.90
N LYS A 32 12.25 9.23 22.63
CA LYS A 32 11.02 9.37 21.83
C LYS A 32 10.58 8.03 21.31
N THR A 33 9.31 7.93 20.93
CA THR A 33 8.81 6.70 20.31
C THR A 33 9.19 6.66 18.85
N GLN A 34 9.35 5.45 18.29
CA GLN A 34 9.39 5.25 16.84
C GLN A 34 8.16 5.85 16.15
N ASN A 35 7.03 5.94 16.88
CA ASN A 35 5.81 6.57 16.37
C ASN A 35 5.95 8.07 16.13
N ASP A 36 6.72 8.79 16.96
CA ASP A 36 6.96 10.22 16.76
C ASP A 36 7.75 10.47 15.47
N LEU A 37 8.81 9.68 15.25
CA LEU A 37 9.62 9.73 14.03
C LEU A 37 8.80 9.43 12.78
N TRP A 38 8.14 8.27 12.76
CA TRP A 38 7.41 7.83 11.58
C TRP A 38 6.18 8.68 11.32
N GLY A 39 5.47 9.14 12.36
CA GLY A 39 4.39 10.12 12.22
C GLY A 39 4.84 11.36 11.47
N ALA A 40 5.99 11.93 11.85
CA ALA A 40 6.55 13.09 11.16
C ALA A 40 6.95 12.79 9.70
N VAL A 41 7.49 11.61 9.42
CA VAL A 41 7.89 11.20 8.05
C VAL A 41 6.67 11.08 7.14
N TYR A 42 5.58 10.52 7.66
CA TYR A 42 4.32 10.37 6.91
C TYR A 42 3.50 11.67 6.84
N ASP A 43 3.78 12.65 7.70
CA ASP A 43 3.20 14.00 7.64
C ASP A 43 3.86 14.92 6.62
N LEU A 44 5.00 14.52 6.05
CA LEU A 44 5.62 15.25 4.95
C LEU A 44 4.65 15.37 3.76
N PRO A 45 4.71 16.49 3.00
CA PRO A 45 3.90 16.63 1.79
C PRO A 45 4.40 15.69 0.67
N GLN A 46 5.70 15.44 0.63
CA GLN A 46 6.36 14.63 -0.38
C GLN A 46 7.65 14.01 0.15
N TRP A 47 8.08 12.93 -0.50
CA TRP A 47 9.40 12.35 -0.35
C TRP A 47 10.21 12.56 -1.62
N HIS A 48 11.52 12.64 -1.46
CA HIS A 48 12.47 12.85 -2.53
C HIS A 48 13.31 11.61 -2.75
N PHE A 49 13.66 11.33 -4.01
CA PHE A 49 14.44 10.18 -4.42
C PHE A 49 15.51 10.62 -5.42
N ILE A 50 16.62 9.88 -5.44
CA ILE A 50 17.62 9.99 -6.49
C ILE A 50 17.17 9.08 -7.63
N GLY A 51 16.96 9.65 -8.81
CA GLY A 51 16.65 8.91 -10.03
C GLY A 51 17.89 8.29 -10.64
N HIS A 52 17.73 7.08 -11.16
CA HIS A 52 18.71 6.32 -11.92
C HIS A 52 18.10 5.84 -13.24
N GLY A 53 18.92 5.72 -14.28
CA GLY A 53 18.49 5.39 -15.64
C GLY A 53 18.33 6.62 -16.54
N GLU A 54 17.93 6.38 -17.79
CA GLU A 54 17.73 7.44 -18.79
C GLU A 54 16.27 7.90 -18.83
N MET A 55 16.06 9.19 -19.07
CA MET A 55 14.72 9.74 -19.31
C MET A 55 14.08 9.06 -20.53
N PRO A 56 12.78 8.71 -20.51
CA PRO A 56 11.79 8.97 -19.45
C PRO A 56 11.70 7.88 -18.37
N ASN A 57 12.57 6.87 -18.41
CA ASN A 57 12.51 5.66 -17.59
C ASN A 57 13.32 5.76 -16.29
N THR A 58 13.57 6.97 -15.79
CA THR A 58 14.26 7.19 -14.52
C THR A 58 13.48 6.58 -13.36
N ARG A 59 14.15 5.77 -12.54
CA ARG A 59 13.58 5.11 -11.36
C ARG A 59 14.32 5.51 -10.10
N PRO A 60 13.64 5.63 -8.95
CA PRO A 60 14.28 5.73 -7.65
C PRO A 60 15.43 4.72 -7.43
N LEU A 61 16.52 5.22 -6.87
CA LEU A 61 17.73 4.47 -6.61
C LEU A 61 17.52 3.41 -5.52
N THR A 62 17.99 2.20 -5.80
CA THR A 62 18.13 1.12 -4.84
C THR A 62 19.60 0.78 -4.63
N GLY A 63 19.99 0.32 -3.45
CA GLY A 63 21.35 -0.15 -3.19
C GLY A 63 21.44 -0.99 -1.92
N SER A 64 22.61 -1.54 -1.65
CA SER A 64 22.83 -2.45 -0.51
C SER A 64 23.65 -1.80 0.58
N ILE A 65 23.21 -1.94 1.83
CA ILE A 65 23.97 -1.59 3.03
C ILE A 65 24.07 -2.85 3.88
N ASP A 66 25.28 -3.28 4.20
CA ASP A 66 25.57 -4.49 4.99
C ASP A 66 24.83 -5.75 4.48
N GLY A 67 24.73 -5.87 3.15
CA GLY A 67 24.07 -7.00 2.49
C GLY A 67 22.54 -6.91 2.41
N THR A 68 21.93 -5.87 2.99
CA THR A 68 20.48 -5.63 2.91
C THR A 68 20.16 -4.62 1.82
N SER A 69 19.22 -4.95 0.93
CA SER A 69 18.81 -4.07 -0.17
C SER A 69 17.77 -3.04 0.27
N TYR A 70 18.01 -1.77 -0.04
CA TYR A 70 17.16 -0.63 0.32
C TYR A 70 16.75 0.20 -0.90
N LEU A 71 15.53 0.72 -0.85
CA LEU A 71 15.11 1.90 -1.62
C LEU A 71 15.52 3.15 -0.83
N PHE A 72 16.21 4.09 -1.48
CA PHE A 72 16.66 5.32 -0.82
C PHE A 72 15.68 6.46 -1.01
N ALA A 73 15.14 6.96 0.09
CA ALA A 73 14.24 8.12 0.14
C ALA A 73 14.83 9.23 1.02
N PHE A 74 14.33 10.44 0.83
CA PHE A 74 14.81 11.62 1.54
C PHE A 74 13.62 12.49 1.94
N THR A 75 13.70 13.06 3.14
CA THR A 75 12.69 13.97 3.67
C THR A 75 12.82 15.37 3.07
N ASP A 76 13.97 15.68 2.46
CA ASP A 76 14.28 16.97 1.85
C ASP A 76 15.14 16.78 0.59
N GLU A 77 14.92 17.62 -0.42
CA GLU A 77 15.62 17.55 -1.70
C GLU A 77 17.13 17.82 -1.57
N LYS A 78 17.57 18.69 -0.64
CA LYS A 78 19.00 18.96 -0.42
C LYS A 78 19.71 17.73 0.12
N LEU A 79 19.04 16.91 0.94
CA LEU A 79 19.60 15.65 1.41
C LEU A 79 19.75 14.65 0.27
N ALA A 80 18.76 14.56 -0.62
CA ALA A 80 18.85 13.74 -1.84
C ALA A 80 20.03 14.20 -2.73
N HIS A 81 20.20 15.52 -2.89
CA HIS A 81 21.30 16.10 -3.66
C HIS A 81 22.68 15.79 -3.04
N GLN A 82 22.82 15.95 -1.73
CA GLN A 82 24.05 15.62 -1.00
C GLN A 82 24.42 14.14 -1.14
N ALA A 83 23.45 13.24 -1.02
CA ALA A 83 23.65 11.82 -1.27
C ALA A 83 24.06 11.56 -2.72
N ALA A 84 23.41 12.19 -3.71
CA ALA A 84 23.75 12.00 -5.12
C ALA A 84 25.18 12.46 -5.44
N LEU A 85 25.60 13.61 -4.89
CA LEU A 85 26.97 14.13 -5.04
C LEU A 85 27.99 13.15 -4.48
N HIS A 86 27.75 12.65 -3.26
CA HIS A 86 28.69 11.75 -2.60
C HIS A 86 28.85 10.41 -3.33
N ASN A 87 27.73 9.88 -3.83
CA ASN A 87 27.73 8.60 -4.55
C ASN A 87 28.19 8.74 -6.02
N GLY A 88 28.60 9.94 -6.46
CA GLY A 88 29.07 10.17 -7.84
C GLY A 88 27.97 10.04 -8.90
N ILE A 89 26.70 10.22 -8.52
CA ILE A 89 25.52 10.05 -9.39
C ILE A 89 25.18 11.35 -10.15
N THR A 90 25.81 12.47 -9.77
CA THR A 90 25.57 13.77 -10.40
C THR A 90 26.37 13.97 -11.70
N VAL A 91 25.77 14.65 -12.67
CA VAL A 91 26.44 15.18 -13.87
C VAL A 91 26.46 16.71 -13.76
N ASN A 92 27.66 17.32 -13.83
CA ASN A 92 27.86 18.76 -13.64
C ASN A 92 27.24 19.31 -12.33
N GLY A 93 27.23 18.49 -11.28
CA GLY A 93 26.64 18.83 -9.99
C GLY A 93 25.11 18.73 -9.91
N ALA A 94 24.42 18.33 -10.99
CA ALA A 94 22.98 18.06 -11.01
C ALA A 94 22.69 16.55 -10.95
N PHE A 95 21.56 16.16 -10.37
CA PHE A 95 21.06 14.77 -10.39
C PHE A 95 19.63 14.72 -10.91
N ALA A 96 19.20 13.56 -11.39
CA ALA A 96 17.81 13.33 -11.74
C ALA A 96 16.98 13.19 -10.45
N GLY A 97 16.45 14.29 -9.92
CA GLY A 97 15.57 14.26 -8.75
C GLY A 97 14.17 13.75 -9.08
N ILE A 98 13.63 12.87 -8.24
CA ILE A 98 12.23 12.44 -8.32
C ILE A 98 11.55 12.81 -7.01
N SER A 99 10.52 13.64 -7.08
CA SER A 99 9.71 14.01 -5.92
C SER A 99 8.33 13.40 -6.06
N MET A 100 7.87 12.69 -5.03
CA MET A 100 6.57 12.04 -5.01
C MET A 100 5.80 12.49 -3.78
N ALA A 101 4.51 12.82 -3.94
CA ALA A 101 3.63 13.01 -2.79
C ALA A 101 3.70 11.78 -1.86
N THR A 102 3.73 11.98 -0.55
CA THR A 102 3.97 10.91 0.42
C THR A 102 3.06 9.68 0.25
N PRO A 103 1.73 9.79 0.03
CA PRO A 103 0.91 8.64 -0.35
C PRO A 103 1.41 7.89 -1.58
N SER A 104 1.75 8.59 -2.66
CA SER A 104 2.27 7.99 -3.89
C SER A 104 3.64 7.35 -3.68
N ALA A 105 4.47 7.94 -2.82
CA ALA A 105 5.79 7.44 -2.48
C ALA A 105 5.71 6.16 -1.65
N ALA A 106 4.81 6.10 -0.66
CA ALA A 106 4.53 4.91 0.14
C ALA A 106 3.98 3.76 -0.72
N LEU A 107 3.10 4.07 -1.68
CA LEU A 107 2.61 3.10 -2.65
C LEU A 107 3.71 2.62 -3.60
N TYR A 108 4.52 3.53 -4.13
CA TYR A 108 5.66 3.19 -4.97
C TYR A 108 6.59 2.20 -4.27
N ALA A 109 6.91 2.47 -3.00
CA ALA A 109 7.73 1.59 -2.16
C ALA A 109 7.12 0.19 -2.03
N ALA A 110 5.80 0.08 -1.80
CA ALA A 110 5.12 -1.21 -1.69
C ALA A 110 5.14 -2.03 -3.00
N ARG A 111 5.12 -1.38 -4.17
CA ARG A 111 5.22 -2.06 -5.48
C ARG A 111 6.57 -2.74 -5.73
N HIS A 112 7.58 -2.45 -4.91
CA HIS A 112 8.93 -3.01 -5.02
C HIS A 112 9.19 -4.18 -4.05
N LEU A 113 8.16 -4.68 -3.37
CA LEU A 113 8.30 -5.81 -2.44
C LEU A 113 8.81 -7.10 -3.12
N ASP A 114 8.35 -7.38 -4.34
CA ASP A 114 8.77 -8.59 -5.08
C ASP A 114 10.09 -8.40 -5.85
N THR A 115 10.73 -7.23 -5.80
CA THR A 115 11.99 -6.96 -6.54
C THR A 115 13.26 -7.20 -5.71
N GLY A 116 13.12 -7.83 -4.54
CA GLY A 116 14.25 -8.12 -3.63
C GLY A 116 14.72 -6.92 -2.80
N VAL A 117 14.00 -5.79 -2.84
CA VAL A 117 14.25 -4.66 -1.93
C VAL A 117 13.60 -4.98 -0.59
N GLN A 118 14.38 -4.87 0.49
CA GLN A 118 13.97 -5.31 1.83
C GLN A 118 13.58 -4.15 2.73
N GLY A 119 14.10 -2.95 2.51
CA GLY A 119 13.82 -1.78 3.35
C GLY A 119 13.65 -0.47 2.58
N LEU A 120 13.04 0.50 3.24
CA LEU A 120 13.02 1.90 2.83
C LEU A 120 13.96 2.69 3.77
N MET A 121 15.05 3.20 3.22
CA MET A 121 16.10 3.92 3.95
C MET A 121 15.95 5.42 3.73
N PHE A 122 15.74 6.18 4.80
CA PHE A 122 15.61 7.63 4.78
C PHE A 122 16.91 8.33 5.17
N ASN A 123 17.22 9.41 4.43
CA ASN A 123 18.24 10.39 4.80
C ASN A 123 19.63 9.80 5.04
N HIS A 124 19.96 8.71 4.34
CA HIS A 124 21.30 8.15 4.34
C HIS A 124 22.23 9.05 3.52
N VAL A 125 23.02 9.87 4.21
CA VAL A 125 23.95 10.86 3.62
C VAL A 125 25.31 10.76 4.33
N PRO A 126 26.39 11.29 3.76
CA PRO A 126 27.73 11.18 4.36
C PRO A 126 27.79 11.78 5.76
N GLY A 127 28.43 11.08 6.69
CA GLY A 127 28.58 11.54 8.07
C GLY A 127 27.29 11.49 8.91
N ARG A 128 26.19 10.95 8.36
CA ARG A 128 24.90 10.83 9.06
C ARG A 128 24.25 9.48 8.79
N GLN A 129 24.02 8.73 9.86
CA GLN A 129 23.27 7.49 9.76
C GLN A 129 21.80 7.79 9.44
N GLY A 130 21.29 7.18 8.37
CA GLY A 130 19.88 7.21 8.03
C GLY A 130 19.04 6.37 9.01
N PHE A 131 17.73 6.44 8.87
CA PHE A 131 16.79 5.58 9.59
C PHE A 131 15.96 4.80 8.56
N PHE A 132 15.48 3.62 8.93
CA PHE A 132 14.80 2.74 7.99
C PHE A 132 13.59 2.03 8.59
N THR A 133 12.68 1.65 7.71
CA THR A 133 11.60 0.72 8.00
C THR A 133 11.67 -0.44 7.01
N PRO A 134 11.32 -1.68 7.42
CA PRO A 134 11.12 -2.76 6.46
C PRO A 134 10.15 -2.32 5.37
N LEU A 135 10.45 -2.62 4.11
CA LEU A 135 9.66 -2.15 2.97
C LEU A 135 8.20 -2.60 3.12
N SER A 136 8.00 -3.83 3.64
CA SER A 136 6.70 -4.44 3.96
C SER A 136 5.85 -3.63 4.94
N ASN A 137 6.49 -2.80 5.77
CA ASN A 137 5.81 -2.03 6.81
C ASN A 137 5.41 -0.62 6.33
N THR A 138 6.05 -0.10 5.28
CA THR A 138 5.92 1.30 4.82
C THR A 138 4.46 1.72 4.65
N LEU A 139 3.69 0.91 3.93
CA LEU A 139 2.32 1.27 3.56
C LEU A 139 1.35 1.11 4.74
N ALA A 140 1.53 0.07 5.56
CA ALA A 140 0.75 -0.12 6.79
C ALA A 140 1.02 1.00 7.81
N GLN A 141 2.28 1.43 7.92
CA GLN A 141 2.66 2.55 8.79
C GLN A 141 2.07 3.88 8.30
N TYR A 142 2.18 4.19 7.00
CA TYR A 142 1.53 5.39 6.43
C TYR A 142 0.06 5.47 6.81
N GLN A 143 -0.68 4.36 6.67
CA GLN A 143 -2.10 4.27 6.99
C GLN A 143 -2.36 4.46 8.49
N TRP A 144 -1.53 3.86 9.34
CA TRP A 144 -1.62 4.01 10.79
C TRP A 144 -1.45 5.48 11.23
N PHE A 145 -0.41 6.17 10.74
CA PHE A 145 -0.07 7.51 11.22
C PHE A 145 -1.01 8.61 10.73
N LYS A 146 -1.56 8.50 9.53
CA LYS A 146 -2.46 9.54 9.03
C LYS A 146 -3.84 9.53 9.70
N GLY A 147 -4.11 8.62 10.64
CA GLY A 147 -5.45 8.43 11.23
C GLY A 147 -6.52 8.17 10.17
N ARG A 148 -6.07 7.86 8.95
CA ARG A 148 -6.83 7.64 7.75
C ARG A 148 -6.58 6.18 7.44
N LEU A 149 -7.54 5.35 7.84
CA LEU A 149 -7.89 4.28 6.92
C LEU A 149 -8.15 4.97 5.59
N PRO A 150 -7.44 4.56 4.56
CA PRO A 150 -7.26 5.40 3.40
C PRO A 150 -8.61 5.71 2.76
N ALA A 151 -8.76 6.94 2.28
CA ALA A 151 -9.86 7.27 1.39
C ALA A 151 -9.86 6.39 0.13
N GLU A 152 -8.74 5.72 -0.17
CA GLU A 152 -8.69 4.50 -0.96
C GLU A 152 -7.70 3.50 -0.32
N VAL A 153 -8.14 2.44 0.37
CA VAL A 153 -7.23 1.25 0.46
C VAL A 153 -6.90 0.93 -0.97
N ASP A 154 -5.62 0.97 -1.28
CA ASP A 154 -5.21 0.60 -2.62
C ASP A 154 -5.64 -0.86 -2.82
N PRO A 155 -6.47 -1.14 -3.83
CA PRO A 155 -6.77 -2.49 -4.26
C PRO A 155 -5.53 -3.40 -4.22
N ASP A 156 -4.37 -2.92 -4.66
CA ASP A 156 -3.08 -3.62 -4.74
C ASP A 156 -2.55 -4.10 -3.37
N ILE A 157 -2.90 -3.45 -2.26
CA ILE A 157 -2.50 -3.88 -0.91
C ILE A 157 -3.20 -5.17 -0.53
N LEU A 158 -4.46 -5.30 -0.91
CA LEU A 158 -5.17 -6.55 -0.72
C LEU A 158 -4.62 -7.62 -1.66
N ARG A 159 -4.10 -7.24 -2.83
CA ARG A 159 -3.41 -8.15 -3.77
C ARG A 159 -2.04 -8.65 -3.26
N THR A 160 -1.44 -8.03 -2.25
CA THR A 160 -0.10 -8.41 -1.76
C THR A 160 -0.05 -8.67 -0.26
N ALA A 161 -1.18 -8.57 0.44
CA ALA A 161 -1.26 -8.77 1.88
C ALA A 161 -0.89 -10.21 2.23
N PHE A 162 0.37 -10.40 2.64
CA PHE A 162 0.91 -11.65 3.15
C PHE A 162 0.04 -12.24 4.29
N ASP A 163 -0.72 -11.38 4.97
CA ASP A 163 -1.63 -11.70 6.07
C ASP A 163 -2.93 -10.84 6.08
N PHE A 164 -3.78 -11.00 5.05
CA PHE A 164 -5.13 -10.39 4.99
C PHE A 164 -5.97 -10.69 6.25
N LYS A 165 -5.79 -11.89 6.81
CA LYS A 165 -6.44 -12.34 8.03
C LYS A 165 -6.12 -11.41 9.21
N THR A 166 -4.84 -11.16 9.48
CA THR A 166 -4.43 -10.25 10.56
C THR A 166 -4.97 -8.83 10.37
N ALA A 167 -5.06 -8.35 9.12
CA ALA A 167 -5.65 -7.04 8.83
C ALA A 167 -7.15 -6.98 9.19
N VAL A 168 -7.93 -8.00 8.79
CA VAL A 168 -9.35 -8.12 9.13
C VAL A 168 -9.54 -8.23 10.65
N GLU A 169 -8.78 -9.10 11.33
CA GLU A 169 -8.86 -9.26 12.78
C GLU A 169 -8.51 -7.96 13.53
N ALA A 170 -7.45 -7.27 13.11
CA ALA A 170 -7.05 -6.00 13.70
C ALA A 170 -8.13 -4.92 13.50
N ALA A 171 -8.75 -4.85 12.32
CA ALA A 171 -9.84 -3.92 12.05
C ALA A 171 -11.08 -4.23 12.89
N ARG A 172 -11.48 -5.51 13.02
CA ARG A 172 -12.58 -5.93 13.90
C ARG A 172 -12.35 -5.50 15.35
N ARG A 173 -11.14 -5.74 15.88
CA ARG A 173 -10.76 -5.32 17.26
C ARG A 173 -10.79 -3.82 17.45
N ALA A 174 -10.54 -3.08 16.39
CA ALA A 174 -10.42 -1.63 16.44
C ALA A 174 -11.74 -0.88 16.11
N GLY A 175 -12.82 -1.60 15.81
CA GLY A 175 -14.19 -1.07 15.75
C GLY A 175 -14.86 -1.16 14.37
N GLU A 176 -16.18 -1.00 14.35
CA GLU A 176 -17.05 -1.19 13.18
C GLU A 176 -16.66 -0.30 11.99
N GLU A 177 -16.29 0.95 12.25
CA GLU A 177 -15.86 1.89 11.21
C GLU A 177 -14.59 1.38 10.49
N ARG A 178 -13.67 0.78 11.25
CA ARG A 178 -12.41 0.26 10.71
C ARG A 178 -12.62 -1.03 9.92
N PHE A 179 -13.49 -1.90 10.41
CA PHE A 179 -13.90 -3.10 9.69
C PHE A 179 -14.59 -2.75 8.37
N ARG A 180 -15.50 -1.76 8.38
CA ARG A 180 -16.20 -1.29 7.18
C ARG A 180 -15.25 -0.71 6.13
N ALA A 181 -14.17 -0.03 6.53
CA ALA A 181 -13.18 0.48 5.58
C ALA A 181 -12.44 -0.65 4.84
N ILE A 182 -12.08 -1.74 5.54
CA ILE A 182 -11.49 -2.92 4.89
C ILE A 182 -12.47 -3.54 3.89
N VAL A 183 -13.75 -3.67 4.26
CA VAL A 183 -14.81 -4.18 3.36
C VAL A 183 -14.94 -3.35 2.09
N ILE A 184 -15.15 -2.04 2.25
CA ILE A 184 -15.34 -1.10 1.14
C ILE A 184 -14.23 -1.26 0.12
N THR A 185 -13.03 -1.54 0.61
CA THR A 185 -11.89 -1.46 -0.24
C THR A 185 -11.33 -2.74 -0.79
N ALA A 186 -11.71 -3.86 -0.17
CA ALA A 186 -11.80 -5.09 -0.93
C ALA A 186 -12.68 -4.85 -2.16
N LEU A 187 -13.89 -4.31 -1.97
CA LEU A 187 -14.86 -4.12 -3.06
C LEU A 187 -14.48 -3.06 -4.11
N LEU A 188 -13.48 -2.20 -3.89
CA LEU A 188 -12.95 -1.27 -4.90
C LEU A 188 -11.98 -1.92 -5.90
N LEU A 189 -11.56 -3.17 -5.68
CA LEU A 189 -10.75 -3.90 -6.64
C LEU A 189 -11.46 -4.09 -7.98
N ASP A 190 -10.80 -3.68 -9.06
CA ASP A 190 -11.28 -3.90 -10.42
C ASP A 190 -11.01 -5.31 -10.94
N ARG A 191 -10.10 -6.07 -10.32
CA ARG A 191 -9.87 -7.47 -10.72
C ARG A 191 -9.87 -8.42 -9.56
N TRP A 192 -10.57 -9.53 -9.73
CA TRP A 192 -10.70 -10.62 -8.77
C TRP A 192 -10.35 -11.95 -9.42
N ILE A 193 -9.79 -12.86 -8.65
CA ILE A 193 -9.62 -14.25 -9.06
C ILE A 193 -10.70 -15.08 -8.39
N VAL A 194 -11.33 -15.97 -9.15
CA VAL A 194 -12.35 -16.89 -8.66
C VAL A 194 -11.94 -18.32 -8.98
N TRP A 195 -12.25 -19.24 -8.07
CA TRP A 195 -12.06 -20.67 -8.31
C TRP A 195 -13.13 -21.23 -9.23
N GLY A 196 -12.76 -22.21 -10.06
CA GLY A 196 -13.65 -22.76 -11.10
C GLY A 196 -13.30 -22.22 -12.48
N ASP A 197 -14.31 -22.23 -13.34
CA ASP A 197 -14.33 -21.55 -14.63
C ASP A 197 -15.49 -20.55 -14.69
N GLU A 198 -15.50 -19.71 -15.72
CA GLU A 198 -16.49 -18.64 -15.89
C GLU A 198 -17.94 -19.16 -15.96
N SER A 199 -18.15 -20.37 -16.49
CA SER A 199 -19.48 -20.98 -16.63
C SER A 199 -19.90 -21.76 -15.39
N THR A 200 -18.93 -22.37 -14.70
CA THR A 200 -19.12 -23.13 -13.46
C THR A 200 -18.14 -22.71 -12.36
N PRO A 201 -18.35 -21.53 -11.73
CA PRO A 201 -17.55 -21.13 -10.59
C PRO A 201 -17.71 -22.11 -9.44
N TYR A 202 -16.64 -22.33 -8.69
CA TYR A 202 -16.62 -23.25 -7.55
C TYR A 202 -17.57 -22.76 -6.44
N LYS A 203 -18.48 -23.64 -6.04
CA LYS A 203 -19.42 -23.40 -4.94
C LYS A 203 -18.85 -23.92 -3.63
N ALA A 204 -18.59 -22.99 -2.71
CA ALA A 204 -18.28 -23.31 -1.32
C ALA A 204 -19.57 -23.37 -0.51
N ASP A 205 -20.12 -24.57 -0.36
CA ASP A 205 -21.33 -24.81 0.44
C ASP A 205 -20.95 -25.18 1.87
N ALA A 206 -20.77 -24.18 2.72
CA ALA A 206 -20.82 -24.34 4.17
C ALA A 206 -22.21 -23.91 4.65
N ASP A 207 -22.93 -24.75 5.39
CA ASP A 207 -24.21 -24.39 6.01
C ASP A 207 -25.38 -24.14 5.04
N GLY A 208 -25.33 -24.68 3.82
CA GLY A 208 -26.41 -24.56 2.83
C GLY A 208 -26.49 -23.21 2.12
N VAL A 209 -25.50 -22.33 2.32
CA VAL A 209 -25.38 -21.06 1.62
C VAL A 209 -24.30 -21.18 0.55
N ALA A 210 -24.72 -21.06 -0.72
CA ALA A 210 -23.81 -21.06 -1.86
C ALA A 210 -22.93 -19.81 -1.86
N ARG A 211 -21.63 -20.00 -1.61
CA ARG A 211 -20.62 -18.93 -1.61
C ARG A 211 -19.63 -19.09 -2.75
N VAL A 212 -19.30 -17.95 -3.36
CA VAL A 212 -18.18 -17.86 -4.32
C VAL A 212 -16.94 -17.39 -3.57
N CYS A 213 -15.82 -18.07 -3.79
CA CYS A 213 -14.53 -17.66 -3.24
C CYS A 213 -13.86 -16.68 -4.19
N MET A 214 -13.61 -15.47 -3.72
CA MET A 214 -12.96 -14.40 -4.47
C MET A 214 -11.61 -14.08 -3.82
N PHE A 215 -10.60 -13.90 -4.66
CA PHE A 215 -9.24 -13.61 -4.25
C PHE A 215 -8.78 -12.32 -4.89
N THR A 216 -7.99 -11.58 -4.13
CA THR A 216 -7.45 -10.29 -4.55
C THR A 216 -6.25 -10.49 -5.48
N ASP A 217 -5.54 -11.61 -5.35
CA ASP A 217 -4.39 -11.97 -6.19
C ASP A 217 -4.16 -13.48 -6.35
N GLY A 218 -3.27 -13.82 -7.29
CA GLY A 218 -2.98 -15.20 -7.66
C GLY A 218 -2.23 -15.99 -6.60
N ARG A 219 -1.38 -15.33 -5.80
CA ARG A 219 -0.60 -15.97 -4.73
C ARG A 219 -1.51 -16.34 -3.55
N SER A 220 -2.46 -15.48 -3.20
CA SER A 220 -3.51 -15.75 -2.22
C SER A 220 -4.40 -16.92 -2.65
N ALA A 221 -4.78 -16.96 -3.94
CA ALA A 221 -5.56 -18.07 -4.50
C ALA A 221 -4.79 -19.39 -4.50
N GLU A 222 -3.52 -19.39 -4.91
CA GLU A 222 -2.65 -20.58 -4.93
C GLU A 222 -2.39 -21.14 -3.53
N ARG A 223 -2.08 -20.27 -2.56
CA ARG A 223 -1.93 -20.69 -1.16
C ARG A 223 -3.20 -21.35 -0.64
N ALA A 224 -4.36 -20.74 -0.93
CA ALA A 224 -5.64 -21.25 -0.48
C ALA A 224 -5.96 -22.60 -1.11
N GLU A 225 -5.57 -22.76 -2.37
CA GLU A 225 -5.74 -23.98 -3.14
C GLU A 225 -4.92 -25.12 -2.53
N HIS A 226 -3.64 -24.85 -2.23
CA HIS A 226 -2.76 -25.80 -1.56
C HIS A 226 -3.29 -26.19 -0.16
N ALA A 227 -3.72 -25.21 0.62
CA ALA A 227 -4.19 -25.43 1.99
C ALA A 227 -5.54 -26.17 2.07
N ILE A 228 -6.45 -25.97 1.11
CA ILE A 228 -7.82 -26.50 1.16
C ILE A 228 -7.97 -27.78 0.32
N PHE A 229 -7.44 -27.83 -0.90
CA PHE A 229 -7.66 -28.95 -1.81
C PHE A 229 -6.52 -29.96 -1.80
N GLN A 230 -5.28 -29.48 -1.90
CA GLN A 230 -4.11 -30.38 -1.98
C GLN A 230 -3.89 -31.10 -0.65
N SER A 231 -4.06 -30.43 0.49
CA SER A 231 -4.03 -31.06 1.82
C SER A 231 -5.10 -32.14 2.02
N ARG A 232 -6.21 -32.07 1.26
CA ARG A 232 -7.33 -33.02 1.30
C ARG A 232 -7.26 -34.08 0.19
N GLY A 233 -6.21 -34.07 -0.63
CA GLY A 233 -6.05 -35.01 -1.75
C GLY A 233 -7.05 -34.80 -2.89
N THR A 234 -7.71 -33.65 -2.96
CA THR A 234 -8.68 -33.31 -4.01
C THR A 234 -8.06 -32.41 -5.06
N ALA A 235 -8.45 -32.57 -6.32
CA ALA A 235 -8.01 -31.69 -7.40
C ALA A 235 -8.55 -30.26 -7.19
N ALA A 236 -7.71 -29.27 -7.50
CA ALA A 236 -8.10 -27.88 -7.45
C ALA A 236 -9.09 -27.54 -8.58
N PRO A 237 -10.12 -26.73 -8.32
CA PRO A 237 -11.16 -26.41 -9.29
C PRO A 237 -10.73 -25.48 -10.44
N GLY A 238 -9.45 -25.18 -10.64
CA GLY A 238 -9.01 -24.16 -11.60
C GLY A 238 -9.31 -22.73 -11.12
N ARG A 239 -8.92 -21.73 -11.91
CA ARG A 239 -9.02 -20.30 -11.59
C ARG A 239 -9.34 -19.47 -12.83
N PHE A 240 -10.14 -18.42 -12.67
CA PHE A 240 -10.39 -17.41 -13.71
C PHE A 240 -10.42 -16.00 -13.12
N ASP A 241 -10.19 -15.00 -13.97
CA ASP A 241 -10.24 -13.58 -13.60
C ASP A 241 -11.64 -13.01 -13.87
N ILE A 242 -12.15 -12.24 -12.91
CA ILE A 242 -13.27 -11.32 -13.10
C ILE A 242 -12.69 -9.91 -13.23
N ASP A 243 -13.01 -9.25 -14.34
CA ASP A 243 -12.67 -7.85 -14.61
C ASP A 243 -13.91 -6.96 -14.45
N LEU A 244 -13.81 -5.97 -13.56
CA LEU A 244 -14.84 -5.01 -13.22
C LEU A 244 -14.54 -3.61 -13.75
N SER A 245 -13.44 -3.41 -14.49
CA SER A 245 -13.06 -2.10 -15.04
C SER A 245 -14.14 -1.48 -15.94
N HIS A 246 -14.98 -2.32 -16.55
CA HIS A 246 -16.04 -1.92 -17.48
C HIS A 246 -17.46 -2.07 -16.93
N GLY A 247 -17.63 -2.50 -15.68
CA GLY A 247 -18.95 -2.65 -15.07
C GLY A 247 -19.05 -3.78 -14.06
N LEU A 248 -20.25 -3.98 -13.50
CA LEU A 248 -20.53 -4.96 -12.45
C LEU A 248 -21.31 -6.19 -12.97
N ASP A 249 -21.46 -6.34 -14.28
CA ASP A 249 -22.17 -7.48 -14.88
C ASP A 249 -21.60 -8.84 -14.49
N PRO A 250 -20.28 -9.02 -14.35
CA PRO A 250 -19.72 -10.28 -13.83
C PRO A 250 -20.21 -10.63 -12.42
N ILE A 251 -20.39 -9.61 -11.55
CA ILE A 251 -20.91 -9.82 -10.19
C ILE A 251 -22.40 -10.16 -10.22
N ARG A 252 -23.19 -9.52 -11.09
CA ARG A 252 -24.60 -9.85 -11.31
C ARG A 252 -24.77 -11.28 -11.83
N ARG A 253 -23.88 -11.71 -12.72
CA ARG A 253 -23.86 -13.08 -13.24
C ARG A 253 -23.69 -14.12 -12.15
N LEU A 254 -22.86 -13.85 -11.13
CA LEU A 254 -22.74 -14.73 -9.97
C LEU A 254 -24.07 -14.85 -9.20
N GLN A 255 -24.86 -13.77 -9.07
CA GLN A 255 -26.19 -13.86 -8.46
C GLN A 255 -27.14 -14.73 -9.28
N GLU A 256 -27.15 -14.59 -10.61
CA GLU A 256 -27.96 -15.41 -11.52
C GLU A 256 -27.61 -16.90 -11.45
N LEU A 257 -26.33 -17.22 -11.20
CA LEU A 257 -25.84 -18.59 -11.01
C LEU A 257 -26.20 -19.19 -9.62
N GLY A 258 -26.92 -18.43 -8.81
CA GLY A 258 -27.46 -18.87 -7.52
C GLY A 258 -26.50 -18.70 -6.34
N PHE A 259 -25.45 -17.88 -6.48
CA PHE A 259 -24.60 -17.53 -5.35
C PHE A 259 -25.29 -16.51 -4.46
N ALA A 260 -25.31 -16.76 -3.15
CA ALA A 260 -25.96 -15.89 -2.17
C ALA A 260 -24.98 -14.96 -1.45
N ALA A 261 -23.71 -15.34 -1.38
CA ALA A 261 -22.67 -14.60 -0.67
C ALA A 261 -21.29 -14.77 -1.31
N VAL A 262 -20.39 -13.86 -0.97
CA VAL A 262 -18.97 -13.94 -1.33
C VAL A 262 -18.14 -14.26 -0.10
N THR A 263 -17.08 -15.01 -0.29
CA THR A 263 -16.00 -15.16 0.69
C THR A 263 -14.74 -14.59 0.07
N ILE A 264 -14.19 -13.54 0.68
CA ILE A 264 -12.95 -12.90 0.19
C ILE A 264 -11.75 -13.47 0.94
N ASN A 265 -10.75 -13.96 0.19
CA ASN A 265 -9.48 -14.51 0.71
C ASN A 265 -9.68 -15.54 1.86
N PRO A 266 -10.27 -16.72 1.59
CA PRO A 266 -10.68 -17.70 2.60
C PRO A 266 -9.58 -18.26 3.54
N LEU A 267 -8.29 -18.04 3.28
CA LEU A 267 -7.22 -18.50 4.19
C LEU A 267 -7.17 -17.66 5.47
N GLY A 268 -7.94 -18.08 6.45
CA GLY A 268 -8.12 -17.38 7.71
C GLY A 268 -9.58 -17.16 8.08
N GLY A 269 -10.51 -17.42 7.16
CA GLY A 269 -11.92 -17.07 7.28
C GLY A 269 -12.15 -15.56 7.27
N GLU A 270 -13.43 -15.18 7.35
CA GLU A 270 -13.90 -13.95 8.03
C GLU A 270 -14.41 -12.76 7.21
N LEU A 271 -14.13 -12.59 5.91
CA LEU A 271 -14.92 -11.61 5.13
C LEU A 271 -15.96 -12.32 4.27
N GLN A 272 -17.11 -12.57 4.91
CA GLN A 272 -18.32 -13.04 4.26
C GLN A 272 -19.32 -11.90 4.17
N LEU A 273 -19.82 -11.66 2.97
CA LEU A 273 -20.79 -10.60 2.70
C LEU A 273 -21.89 -11.16 1.81
N PRO A 274 -23.17 -10.81 2.07
CA PRO A 274 -24.24 -11.09 1.13
C PRO A 274 -23.88 -10.49 -0.25
N LEU A 275 -24.04 -11.28 -1.32
CA LEU A 275 -23.63 -10.86 -2.65
C LEU A 275 -24.41 -9.62 -3.13
N GLY A 276 -25.69 -9.52 -2.72
CA GLY A 276 -26.50 -8.31 -2.97
C GLY A 276 -26.02 -7.08 -2.21
N GLU A 277 -25.46 -7.24 -1.02
CA GLU A 277 -24.85 -6.13 -0.28
C GLU A 277 -23.56 -5.67 -0.94
N CYS A 278 -22.71 -6.59 -1.41
CA CYS A 278 -21.53 -6.27 -2.20
C CYS A 278 -21.89 -5.44 -3.43
N LEU A 279 -22.86 -5.91 -4.22
CA LEU A 279 -23.31 -5.22 -5.42
C LEU A 279 -23.79 -3.79 -5.10
N ARG A 280 -24.62 -3.64 -4.07
CA ARG A 280 -25.12 -2.33 -3.63
C ARG A 280 -23.99 -1.38 -3.22
N ILE A 281 -22.98 -1.87 -2.48
CA ILE A 281 -21.84 -1.06 -2.06
C ILE A 281 -20.99 -0.66 -3.29
N MET A 282 -20.69 -1.61 -4.18
CA MET A 282 -19.93 -1.36 -5.41
C MET A 282 -20.62 -0.33 -6.32
N GLU A 283 -21.95 -0.40 -6.47
CA GLU A 283 -22.73 0.57 -7.24
C GLU A 283 -22.65 1.97 -6.62
N GLN A 284 -22.78 2.09 -5.29
CA GLN A 284 -22.68 3.37 -4.59
C GLN A 284 -21.30 4.02 -4.72
N LEU A 285 -20.24 3.22 -4.72
CA LEU A 285 -18.86 3.72 -4.83
C LEU A 285 -18.55 4.23 -6.24
N ARG A 286 -19.12 3.61 -7.28
CA ARG A 286 -18.88 3.95 -8.70
C ARG A 286 -19.72 5.11 -9.24
N GLN A 287 -20.71 5.58 -8.47
CA GLN A 287 -21.54 6.75 -8.80
C GLN A 287 -20.97 8.08 -8.28
N LYS A 288 -19.86 8.04 -7.53
CA LYS A 288 -19.15 9.22 -7.01
C LYS A 288 -17.89 9.49 -7.82
#